data_AF-A0A968CQP4-F1
#
_entry.id   AF-A0A968CQP4-F1
#
_cell.length_a   1.000
_cell.length_b   1.000
_cell.length_c   1.000
_cell.angle_alpha   90.00
_cell.angle_beta   90.00
_cell.angle_gamma   90.00
#
_symmetry.space_group_name_H-M   'P 1'
#
loop_
_entity.id
_entity.type
_entity.pdbx_description
1 polymer ?
#
loop_
_entity_poly.entity_id
_entity_poly.type
_entity_poly.pdbx_seq_one_letter_code
_entity_poly.pdbx_strand_id
1 'polypeptide(L)'
;GLLECFIIGWILKASLLRRHVSRRGTVIPPIWDVLVKFITPAILAYLLYLSLVGDLAENYSGYPTDQLILYGVGWMLVCLVVALALTFVPWKPEKLKRRHRPEEDELLV
;
A
#
# COMPACT_ATOMS: atom_id res chain seq x y z
N GLY A 1 -6.59 -0.03 -2.78
CA GLY A 1 -7.82 0.18 -2.00
C GLY A 1 -8.35 1.61 -2.10
N LEU A 2 -8.58 2.28 -0.97
CA LEU A 2 -9.16 3.63 -0.91
C LEU A 2 -8.20 4.71 -1.42
N LEU A 3 -6.93 4.63 -1.00
CA LEU A 3 -5.86 5.54 -1.43
C LEU A 3 -5.57 5.41 -2.93
N GLU A 4 -5.62 4.19 -3.46
CA GLU A 4 -5.51 3.91 -4.89
C GLU A 4 -6.68 4.51 -5.69
N CYS A 5 -7.92 4.37 -5.22
CA CYS A 5 -9.09 5.04 -5.84
C CYS A 5 -8.93 6.57 -5.81
N PHE A 6 -8.39 7.13 -4.72
CA PHE A 6 -8.12 8.55 -4.59
C PHE A 6 -7.04 9.01 -5.59
N ILE A 7 -5.93 8.29 -5.70
CA ILE A 7 -4.86 8.55 -6.66
C ILE A 7 -5.39 8.46 -8.10
N ILE A 8 -6.16 7.42 -8.44
CA ILE A 8 -6.66 7.22 -9.80
C ILE A 8 -7.73 8.28 -10.15
N GLY A 9 -8.65 8.57 -9.23
CA GLY A 9 -9.74 9.51 -9.43
C GLY A 9 -9.30 10.97 -9.56
N TRP A 10 -8.28 11.38 -8.78
CA TRP A 10 -7.87 12.78 -8.69
C TRP A 10 -6.50 13.09 -9.30
N ILE A 11 -5.49 12.25 -9.09
CA ILE A 11 -4.11 12.50 -9.55
C ILE A 11 -3.91 12.04 -10.99
N LEU A 12 -4.22 10.78 -11.31
CA LEU A 12 -4.05 10.22 -12.65
C LEU A 12 -5.16 10.65 -13.63
N LYS A 13 -6.23 11.27 -13.11
CA LYS A 13 -7.47 11.63 -13.82
C LYS A 13 -8.12 10.41 -14.49
N ALA A 14 -9.26 9.97 -13.97
CA ALA A 14 -10.05 8.87 -14.51
C ALA A 14 -10.25 8.93 -16.04
N SER A 15 -10.40 10.14 -16.60
CA SER A 15 -10.56 10.35 -18.04
C SER A 15 -9.36 9.92 -18.91
N LEU A 16 -8.12 9.96 -18.39
CA LEU A 16 -6.94 9.46 -19.09
C LEU A 16 -6.94 7.94 -19.18
N LEU A 17 -7.40 7.26 -18.11
CA LEU A 17 -7.54 5.80 -18.09
C LEU A 17 -8.68 5.37 -19.02
N ARG A 18 -9.81 6.09 -18.98
CA ARG A 18 -10.93 5.91 -19.89
C ARG A 18 -10.49 6.00 -21.35
N ARG A 19 -9.69 7.01 -21.71
CA ARG A 19 -9.16 7.18 -23.07
C ARG A 19 -8.20 6.06 -23.48
N HIS A 20 -7.40 5.54 -22.55
CA HIS A 20 -6.49 4.41 -22.82
C HIS A 20 -7.25 3.11 -23.11
N VAL A 21 -8.30 2.83 -22.34
CA VAL A 21 -9.10 1.62 -22.54
C VAL A 21 -9.98 1.73 -23.79
N SER A 22 -10.61 2.90 -24.02
CA SER A 22 -11.36 3.16 -25.25
C SER A 22 -10.51 3.05 -26.51
N ARG A 23 -9.19 3.32 -26.44
CA ARG A 23 -8.26 3.12 -27.55
C ARG A 23 -8.04 1.65 -27.92
N ARG A 24 -8.22 0.72 -26.97
CA ARG A 24 -8.06 -0.73 -27.20
C ARG A 24 -9.36 -1.42 -27.62
N GLY A 25 -10.46 -0.69 -27.78
CA GLY A 25 -11.69 -1.20 -28.39
C GLY A 25 -12.94 -1.13 -27.52
N THR A 26 -12.83 -0.83 -26.22
CA THR A 26 -14.00 -0.78 -25.32
C THR A 26 -14.39 0.66 -25.00
N VAL A 27 -15.47 1.14 -25.62
CA VAL A 27 -15.98 2.50 -25.36
C VAL A 27 -16.59 2.57 -23.97
N ILE A 28 -15.92 3.29 -23.06
CA ILE A 28 -16.41 3.48 -21.69
C ILE A 28 -17.21 4.78 -21.59
N PRO A 29 -18.43 4.74 -21.00
CA PRO A 29 -19.27 5.93 -20.82
C PRO A 29 -18.65 6.94 -19.85
N PRO A 30 -18.92 8.25 -20.02
CA PRO A 30 -18.36 9.30 -19.15
C PRO A 30 -18.83 9.20 -17.69
N ILE A 31 -19.95 8.51 -17.43
CA ILE A 31 -20.43 8.24 -16.06
C ILE A 31 -19.40 7.46 -15.23
N TRP A 32 -18.56 6.65 -15.88
CA TRP A 32 -17.51 5.88 -15.22
C TRP A 32 -16.51 6.77 -14.47
N ASP A 33 -16.23 7.97 -14.99
CA ASP A 33 -15.34 8.94 -14.33
C ASP A 33 -15.93 9.38 -12.98
N VAL A 34 -17.27 9.49 -12.86
CA VAL A 34 -17.98 9.84 -11.62
C VAL A 34 -17.97 8.67 -10.63
N LEU A 35 -18.19 7.45 -11.11
CA LEU A 35 -18.17 6.26 -10.26
C LEU A 35 -16.81 6.11 -9.57
N VAL A 36 -15.72 6.18 -10.34
CA VAL A 36 -14.36 5.98 -9.79
C VAL A 36 -13.91 7.14 -8.92
N LYS A 37 -14.30 8.38 -9.26
CA LYS A 37 -13.85 9.56 -8.53
C LYS A 37 -14.63 9.82 -7.24
N PHE A 38 -15.91 9.44 -7.18
CA PHE A 38 -16.79 9.79 -6.07
C PHE A 38 -17.46 8.57 -5.42
N ILE A 39 -18.12 7.70 -6.19
CA ILE A 39 -18.92 6.60 -5.62
C ILE A 39 -18.04 5.56 -4.93
N THR A 40 -17.03 5.04 -5.63
CA THR A 40 -16.12 4.02 -5.10
C THR A 40 -15.39 4.49 -3.84
N PRO A 41 -14.74 5.68 -3.81
CA PRO A 41 -14.09 6.16 -2.59
C PRO A 41 -15.10 6.47 -1.47
N ALA A 42 -16.31 6.94 -1.77
CA ALA A 42 -17.33 7.20 -0.75
C ALA A 42 -17.80 5.91 -0.07
N ILE A 43 -18.08 4.85 -0.84
CA ILE A 43 -18.48 3.55 -0.27
C ILE A 43 -17.34 2.96 0.55
N LEU A 44 -16.11 2.98 0.04
CA LEU A 44 -14.93 2.51 0.77
C LEU A 44 -14.72 3.29 2.07
N ALA A 45 -14.90 4.61 2.05
CA ALA A 45 -14.78 5.45 3.24
C ALA A 45 -15.91 5.16 4.25
N TYR A 46 -17.13 4.95 3.78
CA TYR A 46 -18.26 4.61 4.63
C TYR A 46 -18.10 3.23 5.28
N LEU A 47 -17.66 2.22 4.52
CA LEU A 47 -17.35 0.90 5.07
C LEU A 47 -16.22 0.98 6.11
N LEU A 48 -15.17 1.73 5.81
CA LEU A 48 -14.07 1.96 6.76
C LEU A 48 -14.58 2.65 8.04
N TYR A 49 -15.47 3.63 7.90
CA TYR A 49 -16.09 4.31 9.03
C TYR A 49 -16.94 3.36 9.89
N LEU A 50 -17.78 2.53 9.26
CA LEU A 50 -18.58 1.53 9.98
C LEU A 50 -17.70 0.53 10.74
N SER A 51 -16.65 0.02 10.09
CA SER A 51 -15.69 -0.87 10.73
C SER A 51 -15.00 -0.19 11.91
N LEU A 52 -14.49 1.03 11.73
CA LEU A 52 -13.87 1.79 12.82
C LEU A 52 -14.83 2.01 13.99
N VAL A 53 -16.05 2.46 13.74
CA VAL A 53 -17.02 2.72 14.80
C VAL A 53 -17.45 1.43 15.49
N GLY A 54 -17.66 0.34 14.76
CA GLY A 54 -17.95 -0.97 15.34
C GLY A 54 -16.81 -1.47 16.21
N ASP A 55 -15.58 -1.41 15.68
CA ASP A 55 -14.36 -1.87 16.35
C ASP A 55 -13.98 -1.01 17.57
N LEU A 56 -14.42 0.26 17.62
CA LEU A 56 -14.21 1.16 18.76
C LEU A 56 -15.36 1.10 19.78
N ALA A 57 -16.58 0.76 19.36
CA ALA A 57 -17.75 0.73 20.25
C ALA A 57 -17.77 -0.54 21.12
N GLU A 58 -17.44 -1.69 20.53
CA GLU A 58 -17.04 -2.88 21.28
C GLU A 58 -15.54 -3.06 21.04
N ASN A 59 -14.70 -2.84 22.05
CA ASN A 59 -13.30 -3.26 21.99
C ASN A 59 -13.27 -4.67 21.38
N TYR A 60 -12.52 -4.88 20.30
CA TYR A 60 -12.39 -6.17 19.59
C TYR A 60 -12.53 -7.34 20.58
N SER A 61 -13.70 -7.98 20.60
CA SER A 61 -14.02 -9.12 21.46
C SER A 61 -13.75 -8.95 22.99
N GLY A 62 -13.97 -7.76 23.55
CA GLY A 62 -13.84 -7.50 25.00
C GLY A 62 -12.41 -7.33 25.50
N TYR A 63 -11.44 -7.17 24.60
CA TYR A 63 -10.05 -6.92 24.99
C TYR A 63 -9.90 -5.57 25.71
N PRO A 64 -9.06 -5.46 26.75
CA PRO A 64 -8.76 -4.17 27.36
C PRO A 64 -8.00 -3.29 26.37
N THR A 65 -8.41 -2.02 26.28
CA THR A 65 -7.92 -1.02 25.31
C THR A 65 -6.40 -0.87 25.35
N ASP A 66 -5.80 -1.08 26.52
CA ASP A 66 -4.36 -1.06 26.74
C ASP A 66 -3.63 -2.10 25.87
N GLN A 67 -4.18 -3.31 25.74
CA GLN A 67 -3.57 -4.38 24.95
C GLN A 67 -3.64 -4.07 23.45
N LEU A 68 -4.75 -3.48 22.99
CA LEU A 68 -4.93 -3.12 21.58
C LEU A 68 -3.97 -1.99 21.16
N ILE A 69 -3.76 -0.99 22.02
CA ILE A 69 -2.80 0.09 21.75
C ILE A 69 -1.36 -0.43 21.82
N LEU A 70 -1.03 -1.25 22.82
CA LEU A 70 0.34 -1.75 23.03
C LEU A 70 0.78 -2.68 21.90
N TYR A 71 -0.04 -3.66 21.54
CA TYR A 71 0.29 -4.65 20.50
C TYR A 71 -0.06 -4.19 19.09
N GLY A 72 -1.05 -3.30 18.92
CA GLY A 72 -1.36 -2.71 17.62
C GLY A 72 -0.40 -1.59 17.26
N VAL A 73 -0.57 -0.44 17.90
CA VAL A 73 0.19 0.78 17.57
C VAL A 73 1.61 0.74 18.12
N GLY A 74 1.78 0.21 19.33
CA GLY A 74 3.08 0.13 19.99
C GLY A 74 4.08 -0.69 19.19
N TRP A 75 3.70 -1.90 18.76
CA TRP A 75 4.58 -2.72 17.92
C TRP A 75 4.87 -2.09 16.55
N MET A 76 3.88 -1.45 15.92
CA MET A 76 4.10 -0.73 14.66
C MET A 76 5.17 0.37 14.83
N LEU A 77 5.11 1.15 15.92
CA LEU A 77 6.07 2.20 16.21
C LEU A 77 7.47 1.62 16.51
N VAL A 78 7.56 0.54 17.28
CA VAL A 78 8.84 -0.12 17.58
C VAL A 78 9.50 -0.62 16.29
N CYS A 79 8.76 -1.29 15.42
CA CYS A 79 9.27 -1.75 14.13
C CYS A 79 9.79 -0.58 13.27
N LEU A 80 9.06 0.54 13.26
CA LEU A 80 9.47 1.74 12.52
C LEU A 80 10.76 2.35 13.09
N VAL A 81 10.88 2.43 14.41
CA VAL A 81 12.11 2.91 15.08
C VAL A 81 13.29 1.98 14.78
N VAL A 82 13.10 0.67 14.82
CA VAL A 82 14.14 -0.32 14.49
C VAL A 82 14.56 -0.20 13.03
N ALA A 83 13.62 -0.06 12.11
CA ALA A 83 13.92 0.12 10.69
C ALA A 83 14.73 1.40 10.43
N LEU A 84 14.37 2.51 11.07
CA LEU A 84 15.14 3.76 11.00
C LEU A 84 16.52 3.59 11.61
N ALA A 85 16.63 2.95 12.76
CA ALA A 85 17.91 2.67 13.40
C ALA A 85 18.83 1.84 12.48
N LEU A 86 18.31 0.77 11.87
CA LEU A 86 19.03 -0.05 10.90
C LEU A 86 19.45 0.74 9.65
N THR A 87 18.66 1.71 9.22
CA THR A 87 19.02 2.60 8.10
C THR A 87 20.27 3.44 8.43
N PHE A 88 20.44 3.84 9.69
CA PHE A 88 21.64 4.55 10.14
C PHE A 88 22.83 3.62 10.44
N VAL A 89 22.61 2.30 10.48
CA VAL A 89 23.72 1.35 10.66
C VAL A 89 24.52 1.28 9.37
N PRO A 90 25.81 1.67 9.38
CA PRO A 90 26.64 1.59 8.20
C PRO A 90 26.79 0.13 7.78
N TRP A 91 26.41 -0.17 6.55
CA TRP A 91 26.57 -1.50 5.98
C TRP A 91 28.07 -1.84 5.98
N LYS A 92 28.47 -2.91 6.67
CA LYS A 92 29.83 -3.41 6.56
C LYS A 92 30.01 -3.94 5.13
N PRO A 93 30.89 -3.36 4.31
CA PRO A 93 31.15 -3.93 3.00
C PRO A 93 31.84 -5.27 3.22
N GLU A 94 31.09 -6.36 3.08
CA GLU A 94 31.65 -7.68 2.92
C GLU A 94 32.52 -7.59 1.66
N LYS A 95 33.84 -7.57 1.81
CA LYS A 95 34.73 -7.61 0.66
C LYS A 95 34.48 -8.95 -0.01
N LEU A 96 33.87 -8.94 -1.19
CA LEU A 96 33.73 -10.10 -2.07
C LEU A 96 35.07 -10.85 -2.10
N LYS A 97 35.12 -12.00 -1.41
CA LYS A 97 36.35 -12.78 -1.21
C LYS A 97 36.85 -13.38 -2.52
N ARG A 98 35.97 -13.48 -3.52
CA ARG A 98 36.28 -13.81 -4.91
C ARG A 98 35.96 -12.61 -5.81
N ARG A 99 36.93 -12.21 -6.61
CA ARG A 99 36.74 -11.30 -7.75
C ARG A 99 36.05 -12.13 -8.85
N HIS A 100 34.85 -11.72 -9.26
CA HIS A 100 34.11 -12.37 -10.35
C HIS A 100 35.00 -12.37 -11.61
N ARG A 101 35.29 -13.57 -12.12
CA ARG A 101 36.04 -13.77 -13.35
C ARG A 101 35.04 -14.06 -14.47
N PRO A 102 35.13 -13.38 -15.63
CA PRO A 102 34.20 -13.55 -16.76
C PRO A 102 34.23 -14.95 -17.38
N GLU A 103 35.16 -15.79 -16.96
CA GLU A 103 35.40 -17.16 -17.41
C GLU A 103 34.44 -18.17 -16.73
N GLU A 104 33.76 -17.77 -15.65
CA GLU A 104 32.83 -18.61 -14.89
C GLU A 104 31.41 -18.63 -15.50
N ASP A 105 31.07 -17.65 -16.35
CA ASP A 105 29.79 -17.59 -17.07
C ASP A 105 29.69 -18.67 -18.16
N GLU A 106 30.84 -19.14 -18.66
CA GLU A 106 30.95 -20.20 -19.67
C GLU A 106 30.76 -21.61 -19.08
N LEU A 107 30.81 -21.73 -17.74
CA LEU A 107 30.62 -23.00 -17.01
C LEU A 107 29.18 -23.23 -16.57
N LEU A 108 28.30 -22.24 -16.74
CA LEU A 108 26.89 -22.29 -16.35
C LEU A 108 25.93 -22.45 -17.54
N VAL A 109 26.48 -22.79 -18.71
CA VAL A 109 25.75 -23.10 -19.95
C VAL A 109 25.61 -24.61 -20.13
#